data_AF-A0A847DKU3-F1
#
_entry.id   AF-A0A847DKU3-F1
#
_cell.length_a   1.000
_cell.length_b   1.000
_cell.length_c   1.000
_cell.angle_alpha   90.00
_cell.angle_beta   90.00
_cell.angle_gamma   90.00
#
_symmetry.space_group_name_H-M   'P 1'
#
loop_
_entity.id
_entity.type
_entity.pdbx_description
1 polymer ?
#
loop_
_entity_poly.entity_id
_entity_poly.type
_entity_poly.pdbx_seq_one_letter_code
_entity_poly.pdbx_strand_id
1 'polypeptide(L)'
;MSNPLLEWLDESQKNCRLEVIDKVFIGRLCKGIDEAKRIILYNSMVSRDHAEIIWSGSRLKIKDLSKNGTWINGVRIAGGSEEYLNDGDVIRVGETLFAVRYPGSQLFGEDHSISALSTDLTPKEVIVTNVVADIRGFTSMSETEKSYQVYTLMKEVFKQFGKIVNIHKGTIKDHVGDAIYAFWEHGASPLKEQAMLACQNALAQAEALDHIRDELLTVNPVAEKLKMGWGVTTGAVTMSNYGMRSSDLALVGDCTNLAFRLSGIANKELKKKILICKTTATLIRDSLDVYDLGEVYVRGREGTLQVFGM
;
A
#
# COMPACT_ATOMS: atom_id res chain seq x y z
N MET A 1 -5.30 30.09 -10.65
CA MET A 1 -4.92 28.74 -10.21
C MET A 1 -4.73 28.82 -8.71
N SER A 2 -5.37 27.93 -7.96
CA SER A 2 -5.23 27.88 -6.51
C SER A 2 -3.84 27.33 -6.17
N ASN A 3 -3.17 27.83 -5.13
CA ASN A 3 -1.83 27.34 -4.80
C ASN A 3 -1.92 25.97 -4.13
N PRO A 4 -0.89 25.11 -4.26
CA PRO A 4 -0.88 23.85 -3.55
C PRO A 4 -0.84 24.07 -2.04
N LEU A 5 -1.29 23.09 -1.28
CA LEU A 5 -1.37 23.14 0.17
C LEU A 5 -0.87 21.85 0.81
N LEU A 6 -0.47 21.98 2.07
CA LEU A 6 -0.12 20.86 2.94
C LEU A 6 -1.26 20.64 3.94
N GLU A 7 -1.65 19.39 4.14
CA GLU A 7 -2.62 18.98 5.16
C GLU A 7 -1.94 18.03 6.15
N TRP A 8 -2.16 18.23 7.45
CA TRP A 8 -1.62 17.35 8.49
C TRP A 8 -2.49 17.37 9.74
N LEU A 9 -2.18 16.50 10.69
CA LEU A 9 -2.73 16.51 12.04
C LEU A 9 -1.71 17.10 13.01
N ASP A 10 -2.11 18.09 13.79
CA ASP A 10 -1.27 18.58 14.89
C ASP A 10 -1.22 17.57 16.06
N GLU A 11 -0.43 17.88 17.09
CA GLU A 11 -0.27 17.03 18.28
C GLU A 11 -1.59 16.78 19.03
N SER A 12 -2.60 17.65 18.85
CA SER A 12 -3.94 17.50 19.41
C SER A 12 -4.92 16.76 18.49
N GLN A 13 -4.43 16.16 17.40
CA GLN A 13 -5.22 15.49 16.37
C GLN A 13 -6.19 16.42 15.62
N LYS A 14 -5.91 17.73 15.61
CA LYS A 14 -6.70 18.69 14.85
C LYS A 14 -6.19 18.76 13.41
N ASN A 15 -7.12 18.76 12.47
CA ASN A 15 -6.82 18.99 11.05
C ASN A 15 -6.25 20.40 10.86
N CYS A 16 -5.03 20.45 10.35
CA CYS A 16 -4.32 21.65 9.96
C CYS A 16 -4.10 21.65 8.46
N ARG A 17 -4.16 22.84 7.87
CA ARG A 17 -3.83 23.04 6.46
C ARG A 17 -3.09 24.34 6.29
N LEU A 18 -2.14 24.37 5.36
CA LEU A 18 -1.38 25.56 5.05
C LEU A 18 -1.08 25.62 3.55
N GLU A 19 -1.51 26.71 2.93
CA GLU A 19 -1.27 26.98 1.51
C GLU A 19 0.19 27.39 1.30
N VAL A 20 0.81 26.84 0.26
CA VAL A 20 2.21 27.11 -0.09
C VAL A 20 2.26 28.15 -1.20
N ILE A 21 2.43 29.42 -0.82
CA ILE A 21 2.46 30.55 -1.76
C ILE A 21 3.86 30.72 -2.38
N ASP A 22 4.91 30.65 -1.57
CA ASP A 22 6.31 30.77 -2.02
C ASP A 22 7.20 29.75 -1.32
N LYS A 23 7.27 29.84 0.01
CA LYS A 23 8.02 28.92 0.85
C LYS A 23 7.32 28.66 2.17
N VAL A 24 7.41 27.42 2.63
CA VAL A 24 6.97 27.00 3.95
C VAL A 24 8.12 26.28 4.64
N PHE A 25 8.35 26.64 5.90
CA PHE A 25 9.43 26.09 6.72
C PHE A 25 8.83 25.15 7.77
N ILE A 26 9.38 23.95 7.87
CA ILE A 26 8.96 22.96 8.87
C ILE A 26 10.11 22.77 9.85
N GLY A 27 9.82 22.80 11.15
CA GLY A 27 10.83 22.58 12.18
C GLY A 27 10.25 22.72 13.57
N ARG A 28 11.06 22.50 14.61
CA ARG A 28 10.63 22.75 16.01
C ARG A 28 10.74 24.20 16.44
N LEU A 29 11.29 25.08 15.59
CA LEU A 29 11.49 26.49 15.94
C LEU A 29 11.31 27.45 14.76
N CYS A 30 11.97 27.21 13.62
CA CYS A 30 11.95 28.10 12.46
C CYS A 30 12.16 29.58 12.82
N LYS A 31 13.29 29.88 13.49
CA LYS A 31 13.51 31.19 14.11
C LYS A 31 13.55 32.29 13.04
N GLY A 32 12.76 33.35 13.23
CA GLY A 32 12.71 34.50 12.33
C GLY A 32 11.86 34.29 11.07
N ILE A 33 11.17 33.15 10.94
CA ILE A 33 10.19 32.90 9.89
C ILE A 33 8.81 33.39 10.35
N ASP A 34 8.06 34.01 9.43
CA ASP A 34 6.66 34.41 9.62
C ASP A 34 5.78 33.21 10.03
N GLU A 35 4.81 33.44 10.91
CA GLU A 35 3.84 32.43 11.35
C GLU A 35 3.03 31.85 10.20
N ALA A 36 2.68 32.67 9.21
CA ALA A 36 1.97 32.20 8.02
C ALA A 36 2.82 31.33 7.10
N LYS A 37 4.14 31.26 7.32
CA LYS A 37 5.10 30.50 6.49
C LYS A 37 5.82 29.40 7.26
N ARG A 38 5.41 29.10 8.49
CA ARG A 38 6.08 28.07 9.30
C ARG A 38 5.09 27.08 9.90
N ILE A 39 5.55 25.84 9.99
CA ILE A 39 4.86 24.76 10.69
C ILE A 39 5.79 24.32 11.83
N ILE A 40 5.32 24.53 13.06
CA ILE A 40 6.08 24.16 14.26
C ILE A 40 5.61 22.80 14.77
N LEU A 41 6.56 21.88 14.91
CA LEU A 41 6.35 20.54 15.48
C LEU A 41 7.20 20.39 16.74
N TYR A 42 6.60 20.15 17.90
CA TYR A 42 7.31 20.15 19.20
C TYR A 42 7.96 18.80 19.55
N ASN A 43 8.18 17.95 18.56
CA ASN A 43 8.79 16.64 18.71
C ASN A 43 10.34 16.72 18.69
N SER A 44 11.01 15.97 19.58
CA SER A 44 12.47 15.91 19.71
C SER A 44 13.19 15.33 18.48
N MET A 45 12.50 14.53 17.67
CA MET A 45 12.97 14.02 16.38
C MET A 45 12.99 15.09 15.28
N VAL A 46 12.38 16.25 15.52
CA VAL A 46 12.33 17.36 14.55
C VAL A 46 13.48 18.35 14.81
N SER A 47 14.26 18.65 13.77
CA SER A 47 15.31 19.68 13.84
C SER A 47 14.72 21.08 13.96
N ARG A 48 15.49 22.05 14.48
CA ARG A 48 15.02 23.45 14.64
C ARG A 48 14.49 24.03 13.34
N ASP A 49 15.24 23.75 12.28
CA ASP A 49 14.95 24.03 10.89
C ASP A 49 15.10 22.66 10.20
N HIS A 50 13.99 21.98 9.90
CA HIS A 50 13.98 20.58 9.48
C HIS A 50 13.86 20.45 7.96
N ALA A 51 12.88 21.10 7.37
CA ALA A 51 12.66 21.05 5.93
C ALA A 51 12.12 22.37 5.40
N GLU A 52 12.38 22.62 4.12
CA GLU A 52 11.77 23.73 3.37
C GLU A 52 10.92 23.17 2.22
N ILE A 53 9.70 23.65 2.10
CA ILE A 53 8.80 23.40 0.97
C ILE A 53 8.79 24.66 0.12
N ILE A 54 9.04 24.52 -1.19
CA ILE A 54 9.23 25.63 -2.11
C ILE A 54 8.27 25.49 -3.27
N TRP A 55 7.47 26.51 -3.53
CA TRP A 55 6.61 26.62 -4.71
C TRP A 55 7.30 27.45 -5.79
N SER A 56 7.52 26.84 -6.97
CA SER A 56 8.14 27.52 -8.12
C SER A 56 7.14 28.16 -9.10
N GLY A 57 5.86 28.20 -8.74
CA GLY A 57 4.77 28.60 -9.64
C GLY A 57 4.22 27.45 -10.50
N SER A 58 4.90 26.30 -10.52
CA SER A 58 4.47 25.12 -11.30
C SER A 58 4.54 23.81 -10.50
N ARG A 59 5.54 23.65 -9.62
CA ARG A 59 5.72 22.43 -8.83
C ARG A 59 6.29 22.75 -7.45
N LEU A 60 5.88 21.95 -6.49
CA LEU A 60 6.47 21.92 -5.17
C LEU A 60 7.79 21.14 -5.19
N LYS A 61 8.75 21.64 -4.42
CA LYS A 61 9.95 20.92 -4.02
C LYS A 61 10.04 20.89 -2.51
N ILE A 62 10.69 19.86 -1.98
CA ILE A 62 11.11 19.80 -0.59
C ILE A 62 12.63 19.71 -0.51
N LYS A 63 13.20 20.42 0.45
CA LYS A 63 14.60 20.35 0.83
C LYS A 63 14.75 19.84 2.25
N ASP A 64 15.52 18.77 2.45
CA ASP A 64 15.85 18.27 3.79
C ASP A 64 17.03 19.05 4.38
N LEU A 65 16.80 19.68 5.53
CA LEU A 65 17.82 20.39 6.32
C LEU A 65 18.10 19.67 7.66
N SER A 66 17.49 18.51 7.85
CA SER A 66 17.42 17.87 9.15
C SER A 66 18.60 16.96 9.45
N LYS A 67 18.78 16.66 10.74
CA LYS A 67 19.71 15.61 11.19
C LYS A 67 19.11 14.20 11.08
N ASN A 68 17.80 14.08 11.31
CA ASN A 68 17.12 12.80 11.42
C ASN A 68 16.53 12.31 10.10
N GLY A 69 16.54 13.14 9.06
CA GLY A 69 16.01 12.86 7.74
C GLY A 69 14.57 13.33 7.56
N THR A 70 14.24 13.52 6.29
CA THR A 70 12.87 13.70 5.80
C THR A 70 12.53 12.53 4.87
N TRP A 71 11.26 12.11 4.81
CA TRP A 71 10.82 11.05 3.91
C TRP A 71 9.72 11.54 2.98
N ILE A 72 9.74 11.05 1.75
CA ILE A 72 8.64 11.19 0.79
C ILE A 72 8.18 9.78 0.46
N ASN A 73 6.90 9.53 0.62
CA ASN A 73 6.29 8.25 0.29
C ASN A 73 6.93 7.03 0.98
N GLY A 74 7.46 7.21 2.21
CA GLY A 74 8.17 6.17 2.96
C GLY A 74 9.65 6.01 2.60
N VAL A 75 10.12 6.67 1.54
CA VAL A 75 11.53 6.67 1.12
C VAL A 75 12.24 7.89 1.70
N ARG A 76 13.38 7.67 2.36
CA ARG A 76 14.17 8.77 2.93
C ARG A 76 14.84 9.54 1.78
N ILE A 77 14.72 10.86 1.79
CA ILE A 77 15.45 11.71 0.84
C ILE A 77 16.87 11.97 1.33
N ALA A 78 17.81 12.21 0.42
CA ALA A 78 19.20 12.48 0.79
C ALA A 78 19.30 13.83 1.54
N GLY A 79 20.07 13.88 2.61
CA GLY A 79 20.23 15.12 3.38
C GLY A 79 20.80 16.25 2.51
N GLY A 80 20.18 17.44 2.56
CA GLY A 80 20.53 18.59 1.74
C GLY A 80 20.04 18.53 0.29
N SER A 81 19.46 17.41 -0.15
CA SER A 81 18.88 17.28 -1.50
C SER A 81 17.54 18.02 -1.63
N GLU A 82 17.19 18.34 -2.88
CA GLU A 82 15.88 18.87 -3.24
C GLU A 82 15.13 17.84 -4.08
N GLU A 83 13.95 17.46 -3.64
CA GLU A 83 13.09 16.49 -4.33
C GLU A 83 11.76 17.12 -4.72
N TYR A 84 11.23 16.72 -5.87
CA TYR A 84 9.94 17.23 -6.35
C TYR A 84 8.76 16.51 -5.70
N LEU A 85 7.69 17.26 -5.46
CA LEU A 85 6.44 16.75 -4.90
C LEU A 85 5.30 16.83 -5.91
N ASN A 86 4.46 15.81 -5.91
CA ASN A 86 3.23 15.69 -6.70
C ASN A 86 2.00 15.76 -5.80
N ASP A 87 0.84 15.96 -6.42
CA ASP A 87 -0.42 15.77 -5.73
C ASP A 87 -0.54 14.35 -5.17
N GLY A 88 -0.96 14.24 -3.90
CA GLY A 88 -1.07 12.96 -3.19
C GLY A 88 0.21 12.43 -2.56
N ASP A 89 1.38 13.05 -2.81
CA ASP A 89 2.60 12.69 -2.08
C ASP A 89 2.42 12.96 -0.58
N VAL A 90 3.06 12.14 0.26
CA VAL A 90 3.09 12.40 1.72
C VAL A 90 4.52 12.51 2.19
N ILE A 91 4.74 13.54 2.98
CA ILE A 91 6.01 13.91 3.56
C ILE A 91 5.97 13.51 5.02
N ARG A 92 7.00 12.82 5.52
CA ARG A 92 7.16 12.53 6.95
C ARG A 92 8.31 13.33 7.52
N VAL A 93 8.02 14.06 8.59
CA VAL A 93 8.98 14.84 9.40
C VAL A 93 8.79 14.46 10.86
N GLY A 94 9.76 13.73 11.42
CA GLY A 94 9.58 13.09 12.73
C GLY A 94 8.45 12.06 12.70
N GLU A 95 7.43 12.28 13.52
CA GLU A 95 6.19 11.48 13.56
C GLU A 95 5.06 12.10 12.73
N THR A 96 5.18 13.37 12.32
CA THR A 96 4.12 14.07 11.60
C THR A 96 4.14 13.73 10.11
N LEU A 97 2.96 13.48 9.56
CA LEU A 97 2.71 13.23 8.14
C LEU A 97 2.00 14.43 7.51
N PHE A 98 2.48 14.87 6.36
CA PHE A 98 1.89 15.95 5.57
C PHE A 98 1.45 15.43 4.22
N ALA A 99 0.16 15.53 3.89
CA ALA A 99 -0.34 15.27 2.55
C ALA A 99 -0.16 16.51 1.66
N VAL A 100 0.35 16.30 0.45
CA VAL A 100 0.52 17.34 -0.56
C VAL A 100 -0.73 17.39 -1.44
N ARG A 101 -1.31 18.58 -1.61
CA ARG A 101 -2.52 18.80 -2.43
C ARG A 101 -2.31 19.90 -3.46
N TYR A 102 -2.69 19.66 -4.71
CA TYR A 102 -2.75 20.65 -5.79
C TYR A 102 -4.22 20.94 -6.14
N PRO A 103 -4.79 22.05 -5.65
CA PRO A 103 -6.17 22.37 -5.96
C PRO A 103 -6.35 22.68 -7.45
N GLY A 104 -7.13 21.82 -8.12
CA GLY A 104 -7.44 21.94 -9.55
C GLY A 104 -6.65 21.02 -10.48
N SER A 105 -5.86 20.06 -9.99
CA SER A 105 -5.31 18.98 -10.83
C SER A 105 -6.42 18.03 -11.28
N GLN A 106 -7.18 18.43 -12.31
CA GLN A 106 -7.98 17.52 -13.13
C GLN A 106 -7.04 16.68 -14.00
N LEU A 107 -6.38 15.70 -13.39
CA LEU A 107 -5.95 14.49 -14.09
C LEU A 107 -6.24 13.32 -13.15
N PHE A 108 -7.12 12.44 -13.64
CA PHE A 108 -7.61 11.19 -13.05
C PHE A 108 -8.83 11.27 -12.12
N GLY A 109 -10.01 11.19 -12.76
CA GLY A 109 -11.12 10.32 -12.32
C GLY A 109 -11.93 10.77 -11.11
N GLU A 110 -12.99 11.51 -11.38
CA GLU A 110 -14.18 11.52 -10.52
C GLU A 110 -14.77 10.10 -10.49
N ASP A 111 -14.55 9.39 -9.37
CA ASP A 111 -15.55 8.58 -8.64
C ASP A 111 -14.87 7.74 -7.56
N HIS A 112 -14.35 8.41 -6.54
CA HIS A 112 -14.39 7.89 -5.17
C HIS A 112 -14.84 9.03 -4.28
N SER A 113 -16.16 9.19 -4.19
CA SER A 113 -16.80 10.00 -3.18
C SER A 113 -16.20 9.64 -1.82
N ILE A 114 -15.47 10.62 -1.31
CA ILE A 114 -14.91 10.74 0.02
C ILE A 114 -16.02 10.48 1.04
N SER A 115 -16.15 9.23 1.49
CA SER A 115 -16.96 8.85 2.64
C SER A 115 -16.12 8.42 3.85
N ALA A 116 -14.78 8.46 3.72
CA ALA A 116 -13.84 8.10 4.78
C ALA A 116 -13.13 9.31 5.43
N LEU A 117 -13.75 10.50 5.43
CA LEU A 117 -13.27 11.67 6.19
C LEU A 117 -13.78 11.68 7.64
N SER A 118 -13.86 10.51 8.26
CA SER A 118 -13.82 10.40 9.72
C SER A 118 -12.44 9.86 10.09
N THR A 119 -11.57 10.69 10.64
CA THR A 119 -10.42 10.27 11.47
C THR A 119 -10.96 9.63 12.75
N ASP A 120 -11.62 8.48 12.60
CA ASP A 120 -11.84 7.59 13.71
C ASP A 120 -10.53 6.82 13.92
N LEU A 121 -9.70 7.35 14.83
CA LEU A 121 -8.60 6.62 15.47
C LEU A 121 -9.14 5.48 16.36
N THR A 122 -10.48 5.39 16.50
CA THR A 122 -11.14 4.28 17.15
C THR A 122 -10.94 3.03 16.29
N PRO A 123 -10.33 1.96 16.84
CA PRO A 123 -10.26 0.69 16.15
C PRO A 123 -11.68 0.22 15.83
N LYS A 124 -11.98 0.01 14.56
CA LYS A 124 -13.27 -0.49 14.07
C LYS A 124 -13.11 -1.92 13.63
N GLU A 125 -13.99 -2.78 14.09
CA GLU A 125 -14.11 -4.12 13.54
C GLU A 125 -14.88 -4.04 12.22
N VAL A 126 -14.22 -4.44 11.14
CA VAL A 126 -14.79 -4.47 9.79
C VAL A 126 -14.49 -5.81 9.13
N ILE A 127 -15.31 -6.19 8.15
CA ILE A 127 -15.02 -7.35 7.31
C ILE A 127 -14.23 -6.88 6.10
N VAL A 128 -13.14 -7.58 5.80
CA VAL A 128 -12.34 -7.36 4.60
C VAL A 128 -12.14 -8.65 3.82
N THR A 129 -11.89 -8.53 2.52
CA THR A 129 -11.22 -9.56 1.73
C THR A 129 -9.79 -9.14 1.45
N ASN A 130 -8.82 -9.91 1.93
CA ASN A 130 -7.40 -9.70 1.73
C ASN A 130 -6.93 -10.47 0.49
N VAL A 131 -6.01 -9.89 -0.28
CA VAL A 131 -5.24 -10.58 -1.33
C VAL A 131 -3.77 -10.36 -1.06
N VAL A 132 -3.05 -11.44 -0.83
CA VAL A 132 -1.58 -11.44 -0.75
C VAL A 132 -1.04 -12.23 -1.93
N ALA A 133 -0.22 -11.60 -2.76
CA ALA A 133 0.52 -12.27 -3.83
C ALA A 133 2.00 -12.25 -3.49
N ASP A 134 2.64 -13.42 -3.45
CA ASP A 134 4.01 -13.59 -2.95
C ASP A 134 4.85 -14.44 -3.92
N ILE A 135 6.14 -14.14 -4.05
CA ILE A 135 7.03 -14.79 -5.03
C ILE A 135 7.58 -16.10 -4.48
N ARG A 136 7.52 -17.13 -5.31
CA ARG A 136 8.10 -18.44 -4.97
C ARG A 136 9.61 -18.37 -5.16
N GLY A 137 10.36 -18.65 -4.10
CA GLY A 137 11.82 -18.78 -4.16
C GLY A 137 12.57 -17.47 -4.34
N PHE A 138 11.95 -16.33 -3.97
CA PHE A 138 12.56 -15.01 -4.13
C PHE A 138 13.91 -14.89 -3.43
N THR A 139 14.04 -15.38 -2.19
CA THR A 139 15.32 -15.35 -1.44
C THR A 139 16.44 -15.99 -2.25
N SER A 140 16.23 -17.22 -2.73
CA SER A 140 17.22 -17.92 -3.56
C SER A 140 17.50 -17.18 -4.88
N MET A 141 16.46 -16.64 -5.53
CA MET A 141 16.62 -15.85 -6.75
C MET A 141 17.45 -14.58 -6.50
N SER A 142 17.23 -13.89 -5.38
CA SER A 142 17.95 -12.67 -5.01
C SER A 142 19.41 -12.92 -4.61
N GLU A 143 19.74 -14.13 -4.18
CA GLU A 143 21.10 -14.57 -3.85
C GLU A 143 21.89 -15.01 -5.08
N THR A 144 21.24 -15.63 -6.08
CA THR A 144 21.92 -16.22 -7.24
C THR A 144 21.95 -15.31 -8.47
N GLU A 145 20.98 -14.42 -8.62
CA GLU A 145 20.82 -13.56 -9.80
C GLU A 145 21.38 -12.16 -9.58
N LYS A 146 21.65 -11.44 -10.68
CA LYS A 146 22.11 -10.05 -10.59
C LYS A 146 21.01 -9.18 -9.99
N SER A 147 21.33 -8.41 -8.94
CA SER A 147 20.35 -7.58 -8.22
C SER A 147 19.59 -6.60 -9.13
N TYR A 148 20.23 -6.08 -10.18
CA TYR A 148 19.57 -5.22 -11.16
C TYR A 148 18.47 -5.94 -11.95
N GLN A 149 18.70 -7.19 -12.36
CA GLN A 149 17.72 -7.99 -13.12
C GLN A 149 16.53 -8.38 -12.24
N VAL A 150 16.78 -8.71 -10.98
CA VAL A 150 15.71 -8.97 -9.99
C VAL A 150 14.89 -7.70 -9.78
N TYR A 151 15.55 -6.56 -9.55
CA TYR A 151 14.88 -5.28 -9.35
C TYR A 151 14.01 -4.85 -10.53
N THR A 152 14.50 -4.94 -11.77
CA THR A 152 13.72 -4.55 -12.96
C THR A 152 12.51 -5.45 -13.19
N LEU A 153 12.67 -6.76 -12.94
CA LEU A 153 11.56 -7.72 -12.98
C LEU A 153 10.49 -7.36 -11.93
N MET A 154 10.92 -7.16 -10.68
CA MET A 154 10.01 -6.78 -9.58
C MET A 154 9.26 -5.49 -9.85
N LYS A 155 9.97 -4.49 -10.38
CA LYS A 155 9.39 -3.20 -10.71
C LYS A 155 8.26 -3.34 -11.73
N GLU A 156 8.42 -4.17 -12.75
CA GLU A 156 7.37 -4.36 -13.76
C GLU A 156 6.18 -5.15 -13.20
N VAL A 157 6.43 -6.22 -12.43
CA VAL A 157 5.39 -7.00 -11.76
C VAL A 157 4.53 -6.12 -10.85
N PHE A 158 5.15 -5.37 -9.93
CA PHE A 158 4.41 -4.52 -8.99
C PHE A 158 3.69 -3.36 -9.67
N LYS A 159 4.26 -2.80 -10.74
CA LYS A 159 3.60 -1.76 -11.53
C LYS A 159 2.32 -2.29 -12.20
N GLN A 160 2.36 -3.48 -12.80
CA GLN A 160 1.16 -4.06 -13.42
C GLN A 160 0.14 -4.49 -12.38
N PHE A 161 0.58 -5.11 -11.28
CA PHE A 161 -0.32 -5.53 -10.20
C PHE A 161 -1.02 -4.34 -9.55
N GLY A 162 -0.32 -3.22 -9.36
CA GLY A 162 -0.93 -2.00 -8.83
C GLY A 162 -2.06 -1.46 -9.72
N LYS A 163 -1.90 -1.51 -11.05
CA LYS A 163 -2.99 -1.15 -11.98
C LYS A 163 -4.18 -2.10 -11.86
N ILE A 164 -3.93 -3.41 -11.75
CA ILE A 164 -4.99 -4.43 -11.65
C ILE A 164 -5.77 -4.24 -10.35
N VAL A 165 -5.10 -3.94 -9.23
CA VAL A 165 -5.76 -3.63 -7.96
C VAL A 165 -6.67 -2.42 -8.11
N ASN A 166 -6.21 -1.35 -8.75
CA ASN A 166 -7.02 -0.15 -8.98
C ASN A 166 -8.23 -0.42 -9.88
N ILE A 167 -8.07 -1.19 -10.97
CA ILE A 167 -9.17 -1.59 -11.87
C ILE A 167 -10.26 -2.34 -11.09
N HIS A 168 -9.86 -3.20 -10.16
CA HIS A 168 -10.78 -3.97 -9.32
C HIS A 168 -11.14 -3.24 -8.01
N LYS A 169 -10.88 -1.94 -7.90
CA LYS A 169 -11.27 -1.08 -6.76
C LYS A 169 -10.72 -1.53 -5.40
N GLY A 170 -9.57 -2.21 -5.40
CA GLY A 170 -8.89 -2.61 -4.17
C GLY A 170 -8.00 -1.51 -3.62
N THR A 171 -7.63 -1.65 -2.34
CA THR A 171 -6.68 -0.76 -1.69
C THR A 171 -5.36 -1.49 -1.46
N ILE A 172 -4.26 -1.00 -2.02
CA ILE A 172 -2.92 -1.53 -1.73
C ILE A 172 -2.54 -1.11 -0.30
N LYS A 173 -2.28 -2.10 0.54
CA LYS A 173 -1.88 -1.91 1.93
C LYS A 173 -0.37 -1.78 2.04
N ASP A 174 0.39 -2.71 1.47
CA ASP A 174 1.85 -2.67 1.56
C ASP A 174 2.53 -3.50 0.47
N HIS A 175 3.80 -3.17 0.23
CA HIS A 175 4.75 -3.99 -0.51
C HIS A 175 5.75 -4.57 0.51
N VAL A 176 5.52 -5.79 0.95
CA VAL A 176 6.37 -6.44 1.96
C VAL A 176 7.39 -7.33 1.26
N GLY A 177 8.56 -6.77 0.98
CA GLY A 177 9.62 -7.48 0.25
C GLY A 177 9.19 -7.84 -1.17
N ASP A 178 8.96 -9.12 -1.41
CA ASP A 178 8.52 -9.72 -2.66
C ASP A 178 7.00 -9.96 -2.74
N ALA A 179 6.26 -9.63 -1.68
CA ALA A 179 4.82 -9.72 -1.64
C ALA A 179 4.14 -8.38 -1.89
N ILE A 180 3.01 -8.42 -2.61
CA ILE A 180 2.03 -7.31 -2.62
C ILE A 180 0.82 -7.71 -1.78
N TYR A 181 0.37 -6.79 -0.93
CA TYR A 181 -0.80 -6.97 -0.08
C TYR A 181 -1.83 -5.88 -0.40
N ALA A 182 -3.04 -6.30 -0.79
CA ALA A 182 -4.19 -5.45 -1.00
C ALA A 182 -5.42 -5.99 -0.25
N PHE A 183 -6.40 -5.12 -0.02
CA PHE A 183 -7.66 -5.49 0.62
C PHE A 183 -8.87 -4.76 0.02
N TRP A 184 -10.04 -5.33 0.26
CA TRP A 184 -11.36 -4.82 -0.11
C TRP A 184 -12.23 -4.79 1.15
N GLU A 185 -12.77 -3.64 1.49
CA GLU A 185 -13.60 -3.46 2.69
C GLU A 185 -15.08 -3.75 2.40
N HIS A 186 -15.73 -4.54 3.25
CA HIS A 186 -17.14 -4.90 3.15
C HIS A 186 -18.01 -4.11 4.15
N GLY A 187 -17.42 -3.35 5.07
CA GLY A 187 -18.10 -2.72 6.20
C GLY A 187 -18.40 -3.73 7.31
N ALA A 188 -19.60 -3.68 7.88
CA ALA A 188 -19.96 -4.48 9.07
C ALA A 188 -20.24 -5.97 8.79
N SER A 189 -20.44 -6.38 7.53
CA SER A 189 -20.83 -7.75 7.18
C SER A 189 -20.28 -8.18 5.82
N PRO A 190 -20.04 -9.50 5.57
CA PRO A 190 -19.47 -9.96 4.31
C PRO A 190 -20.39 -9.71 3.10
N LEU A 191 -19.94 -8.81 2.21
CA LEU A 191 -20.53 -8.58 0.89
C LEU A 191 -19.92 -9.47 -0.21
N LYS A 192 -20.76 -10.11 -1.04
CA LYS A 192 -20.33 -10.93 -2.18
C LYS A 192 -19.53 -10.12 -3.22
N GLU A 193 -19.97 -8.90 -3.52
CA GLU A 193 -19.34 -8.04 -4.53
C GLU A 193 -17.86 -7.76 -4.23
N GLN A 194 -17.52 -7.46 -2.97
CA GLN A 194 -16.16 -7.17 -2.55
C GLN A 194 -15.25 -8.41 -2.63
N ALA A 195 -15.78 -9.58 -2.26
CA ALA A 195 -15.06 -10.85 -2.44
C ALA A 195 -14.85 -11.17 -3.93
N MET A 196 -15.85 -10.92 -4.78
CA MET A 196 -15.75 -11.10 -6.23
C MET A 196 -14.68 -10.23 -6.85
N LEU A 197 -14.63 -8.93 -6.52
CA LEU A 197 -13.61 -8.01 -7.01
C LEU A 197 -12.19 -8.45 -6.60
N ALA A 198 -12.01 -8.86 -5.36
CA ALA A 198 -10.73 -9.38 -4.86
C ALA A 198 -10.29 -10.66 -5.59
N CYS A 199 -11.22 -11.60 -5.81
CA CYS A 199 -10.98 -12.85 -6.53
C CYS A 199 -10.66 -12.61 -8.02
N GLN A 200 -11.39 -11.70 -8.68
CA GLN A 200 -11.12 -11.30 -10.06
C GLN A 200 -9.76 -10.60 -10.19
N ASN A 201 -9.39 -9.75 -9.23
CA ASN A 201 -8.06 -9.18 -9.14
C ASN A 201 -6.98 -10.27 -9.07
N ALA A 202 -7.15 -11.29 -8.21
CA ALA A 202 -6.16 -12.36 -8.08
C ALA A 202 -6.02 -13.18 -9.38
N LEU A 203 -7.13 -13.47 -10.07
CA LEU A 203 -7.13 -14.13 -11.38
C LEU A 203 -6.39 -13.28 -12.43
N ALA A 204 -6.73 -11.99 -12.54
CA ALA A 204 -6.09 -11.07 -13.48
C ALA A 204 -4.59 -10.89 -13.19
N GLN A 205 -4.18 -10.87 -11.92
CA GLN A 205 -2.76 -10.85 -11.55
C GLN A 205 -2.05 -12.14 -11.96
N ALA A 206 -2.69 -13.29 -11.79
CA ALA A 206 -2.11 -14.58 -12.17
C ALA A 206 -1.91 -14.72 -13.69
N GLU A 207 -2.85 -14.20 -14.49
CA GLU A 207 -2.74 -14.11 -15.94
C GLU A 207 -1.67 -13.10 -16.37
N ALA A 208 -1.68 -11.90 -15.78
CA ALA A 208 -0.68 -10.87 -16.07
C ALA A 208 0.75 -11.34 -15.75
N LEU A 209 0.94 -12.15 -14.70
CA LEU A 209 2.25 -12.72 -14.38
C LEU A 209 2.77 -13.63 -15.50
N ASP A 210 1.90 -14.43 -16.11
CA ASP A 210 2.29 -15.30 -17.23
C ASP A 210 2.70 -14.45 -18.45
N HIS A 211 1.96 -13.38 -18.76
CA HIS A 211 2.34 -12.45 -19.83
C HIS A 211 3.67 -11.73 -19.56
N ILE A 212 3.87 -11.20 -18.35
CA ILE A 212 5.12 -10.52 -17.95
C ILE A 212 6.30 -11.47 -18.07
N ARG A 213 6.13 -12.72 -17.64
CA ARG A 213 7.18 -13.75 -17.78
C ARG A 213 7.56 -13.92 -19.25
N ASP A 214 6.57 -14.12 -20.13
CA ASP A 214 6.81 -14.45 -21.53
C ASP A 214 7.42 -13.25 -22.29
N GLU A 215 6.96 -12.03 -22.03
CA GLU A 215 7.51 -10.80 -22.60
C GLU A 215 8.96 -10.54 -22.18
N LEU A 216 9.26 -10.71 -20.89
CA LEU A 216 10.57 -10.37 -20.34
C LEU A 216 11.61 -11.47 -20.52
N LEU A 217 11.23 -12.70 -20.86
CA LEU A 217 12.15 -13.84 -20.97
C LEU A 217 13.33 -13.58 -21.91
N THR A 218 13.10 -12.84 -23.00
CA THR A 218 14.13 -12.54 -24.01
C THR A 218 15.18 -11.52 -23.55
N VAL A 219 14.81 -10.63 -22.62
CA VAL A 219 15.66 -9.53 -22.13
C VAL A 219 16.11 -9.71 -20.68
N ASN A 220 15.43 -10.56 -19.93
CA ASN A 220 15.69 -10.88 -18.55
C ASN A 220 15.41 -12.38 -18.28
N PRO A 221 16.44 -13.24 -18.42
CA PRO A 221 16.29 -14.70 -18.25
C PRO A 221 15.77 -15.11 -16.86
N VAL A 222 15.91 -14.24 -15.86
CA VAL A 222 15.36 -14.46 -14.51
C VAL A 222 13.85 -14.64 -14.54
N ALA A 223 13.16 -14.08 -15.54
CA ALA A 223 11.72 -14.21 -15.73
C ALA A 223 11.27 -15.67 -15.80
N GLU A 224 12.08 -16.60 -16.33
CA GLU A 224 11.75 -18.04 -16.38
C GLU A 224 11.44 -18.62 -14.99
N LYS A 225 12.10 -18.09 -13.96
CA LYS A 225 11.96 -18.52 -12.57
C LYS A 225 10.78 -17.85 -11.86
N LEU A 226 10.12 -16.88 -12.50
CA LEU A 226 9.04 -16.11 -11.90
C LEU A 226 7.79 -16.97 -11.71
N LYS A 227 7.54 -17.32 -10.45
CA LYS A 227 6.34 -18.00 -9.99
C LYS A 227 5.81 -17.27 -8.77
N MET A 228 4.50 -17.13 -8.66
CA MET A 228 3.85 -16.55 -7.48
C MET A 228 2.73 -17.45 -6.98
N GLY A 229 2.38 -17.25 -5.71
CA GLY A 229 1.23 -17.85 -5.06
C GLY A 229 0.36 -16.75 -4.46
N TRP A 230 -0.96 -16.93 -4.51
CA TRP A 230 -1.94 -15.97 -4.02
C TRP A 230 -2.75 -16.59 -2.88
N GLY A 231 -2.93 -15.83 -1.81
CA GLY A 231 -3.84 -16.14 -0.72
C GLY A 231 -4.95 -15.10 -0.67
N VAL A 232 -6.20 -15.55 -0.76
CA VAL A 232 -7.40 -14.69 -0.66
C VAL A 232 -8.23 -15.11 0.55
N THR A 233 -8.49 -14.18 1.47
CA THR A 233 -9.25 -14.50 2.69
C THR A 233 -10.27 -13.43 3.00
N THR A 234 -11.48 -13.84 3.37
CA THR A 234 -12.53 -12.95 3.86
C THR A 234 -12.76 -13.19 5.34
N GLY A 235 -12.74 -12.13 6.15
CA GLY A 235 -12.98 -12.22 7.58
C GLY A 235 -12.92 -10.88 8.31
N ALA A 236 -13.21 -10.92 9.61
CA ALA A 236 -13.12 -9.75 10.48
C ALA A 236 -11.66 -9.34 10.72
N VAL A 237 -11.45 -8.04 10.71
CA VAL A 237 -10.20 -7.37 11.08
C VAL A 237 -10.53 -6.17 11.94
N THR A 238 -9.63 -5.88 12.88
CA THR A 238 -9.59 -4.59 13.51
C THR A 238 -8.83 -3.64 12.60
N MET A 239 -9.56 -2.65 12.08
CA MET A 239 -9.05 -1.58 11.25
C MET A 239 -8.90 -0.32 12.09
N SER A 240 -7.68 0.19 12.21
CA SER A 240 -7.37 1.44 12.90
C SER A 240 -6.49 2.28 12.00
N ASN A 241 -6.80 3.55 11.83
CA ASN A 241 -5.92 4.41 11.06
C ASN A 241 -4.82 4.96 11.96
N TYR A 242 -3.54 4.77 11.62
CA TYR A 242 -2.43 5.44 12.32
C TYR A 242 -1.92 6.68 11.56
N GLY A 243 -2.51 7.00 10.40
CA GLY A 243 -2.04 8.07 9.53
C GLY A 243 -3.06 8.45 8.44
N MET A 244 -2.58 8.88 7.27
CA MET A 244 -3.46 9.37 6.19
C MET A 244 -3.40 8.49 4.93
N ARG A 245 -2.57 7.44 4.94
CA ARG A 245 -2.43 6.48 3.83
C ARG A 245 -3.04 5.14 4.17
N SER A 246 -3.38 4.38 3.13
CA SER A 246 -3.66 2.95 3.27
C SER A 246 -2.51 2.17 3.92
N SER A 247 -1.24 2.57 3.70
CA SER A 247 -0.07 1.99 4.37
C SER A 247 -0.02 2.26 5.87
N ASP A 248 -0.70 3.32 6.35
CA ASP A 248 -0.74 3.68 7.77
C ASP A 248 -1.93 3.02 8.49
N LEU A 249 -2.81 2.35 7.73
CA LEU A 249 -3.94 1.60 8.26
C LEU A 249 -3.45 0.33 8.98
N ALA A 250 -3.63 0.23 10.29
CA ALA A 250 -3.56 -1.05 10.98
C ALA A 250 -4.67 -1.95 10.45
N LEU A 251 -4.29 -3.09 9.87
CA LEU A 251 -5.21 -4.19 9.60
C LEU A 251 -4.71 -5.38 10.41
N VAL A 252 -5.35 -5.61 11.55
CA VAL A 252 -4.95 -6.68 12.48
C VAL A 252 -6.09 -7.66 12.57
N GLY A 253 -5.84 -8.90 12.17
CA GLY A 253 -6.79 -9.97 12.28
C GLY A 253 -6.19 -11.29 11.85
N ASP A 254 -6.73 -12.37 12.39
CA ASP A 254 -6.33 -13.72 12.01
C ASP A 254 -6.53 -13.98 10.50
N CYS A 255 -7.56 -13.39 9.88
CA CYS A 255 -7.80 -13.55 8.44
C CYS A 255 -6.68 -12.93 7.59
N THR A 256 -6.06 -11.83 8.01
CA THR A 256 -4.90 -11.23 7.35
C THR A 256 -3.71 -12.18 7.44
N ASN A 257 -3.41 -12.72 8.62
CA ASN A 257 -2.34 -13.70 8.80
C ASN A 257 -2.57 -14.96 7.96
N LEU A 258 -3.83 -15.42 7.84
CA LEU A 258 -4.18 -16.54 6.99
C LEU A 258 -3.90 -16.26 5.51
N ALA A 259 -4.10 -15.03 5.02
CA ALA A 259 -3.81 -14.68 3.62
C ALA A 259 -2.32 -14.87 3.29
N PHE A 260 -1.42 -14.38 4.14
CA PHE A 260 0.03 -14.59 3.98
C PHE A 260 0.42 -16.07 4.05
N ARG A 261 -0.27 -16.86 4.87
CA ARG A 261 0.03 -18.30 4.96
C ARG A 261 -0.46 -19.05 3.74
N LEU A 262 -1.67 -18.75 3.26
CA LEU A 262 -2.21 -19.34 2.03
C LEU A 262 -1.34 -18.97 0.83
N SER A 263 -0.92 -17.70 0.68
CA SER A 263 0.00 -17.33 -0.40
C SER A 263 1.30 -18.13 -0.32
N GLY A 264 1.85 -18.30 0.88
CA GLY A 264 3.07 -19.08 1.15
C GLY A 264 3.05 -20.54 0.65
N ILE A 265 1.89 -21.21 0.71
CA ILE A 265 1.71 -22.61 0.29
C ILE A 265 1.11 -22.75 -1.12
N ALA A 266 0.50 -21.68 -1.65
CA ALA A 266 -0.04 -21.62 -2.99
C ALA A 266 1.07 -21.75 -4.05
N ASN A 267 0.75 -22.44 -5.15
CA ASN A 267 1.70 -22.75 -6.23
C ASN A 267 3.01 -23.40 -5.74
N LYS A 268 2.93 -24.16 -4.62
CA LYS A 268 4.07 -24.80 -3.97
C LYS A 268 3.66 -26.17 -3.42
N GLU A 269 3.05 -26.18 -2.24
CA GLU A 269 2.55 -27.40 -1.61
C GLU A 269 1.23 -27.81 -2.26
N LEU A 270 0.40 -26.82 -2.58
CA LEU A 270 -0.81 -26.98 -3.36
C LEU A 270 -0.56 -26.47 -4.79
N LYS A 271 -0.94 -27.28 -5.78
CA LYS A 271 -0.69 -27.00 -7.22
C LYS A 271 -1.60 -25.91 -7.81
N LYS A 272 -2.45 -25.27 -7.00
CA LYS A 272 -3.30 -24.15 -7.40
C LYS A 272 -2.57 -22.83 -7.14
N LYS A 273 -2.63 -21.91 -8.11
CA LYS A 273 -1.99 -20.59 -8.01
C LYS A 273 -2.66 -19.74 -6.94
N ILE A 274 -3.99 -19.80 -6.86
CA ILE A 274 -4.80 -19.00 -5.96
C ILE A 274 -5.48 -19.92 -4.96
N LEU A 275 -5.24 -19.66 -3.67
CA LEU A 275 -5.88 -20.36 -2.57
C LEU A 275 -6.79 -19.42 -1.81
N ILE A 276 -7.99 -19.89 -1.47
CA ILE A 276 -9.01 -19.10 -0.80
C ILE A 276 -9.55 -19.81 0.44
N CYS A 277 -9.95 -19.03 1.45
CA CYS A 277 -10.59 -19.59 2.66
C CYS A 277 -12.07 -19.96 2.40
N LYS A 278 -12.65 -20.76 3.30
CA LYS A 278 -14.06 -21.19 3.24
C LYS A 278 -15.05 -20.03 3.11
N THR A 279 -14.84 -18.93 3.82
CA THR A 279 -15.73 -17.76 3.77
C THR A 279 -15.75 -17.15 2.36
N THR A 280 -14.57 -16.93 1.78
CA THR A 280 -14.43 -16.41 0.41
C THR A 280 -15.07 -17.37 -0.59
N ALA A 281 -14.76 -18.67 -0.50
CA ALA A 281 -15.35 -19.70 -1.35
C ALA A 281 -16.89 -19.69 -1.31
N THR A 282 -17.46 -19.57 -0.11
CA THR A 282 -18.93 -19.54 0.07
C THR A 282 -19.56 -18.33 -0.63
N LEU A 283 -18.91 -17.16 -0.60
CA LEU A 283 -19.42 -15.95 -1.23
C LEU A 283 -19.39 -16.02 -2.76
N ILE A 284 -18.41 -16.70 -3.34
CA ILE A 284 -18.09 -16.61 -4.78
C ILE A 284 -18.38 -17.88 -5.59
N ARG A 285 -18.63 -19.04 -4.96
CA ARG A 285 -18.78 -20.34 -5.64
C ARG A 285 -19.92 -20.44 -6.67
N ASP A 286 -20.90 -19.55 -6.62
CA ASP A 286 -22.00 -19.50 -7.59
C ASP A 286 -21.64 -18.67 -8.84
N SER A 287 -20.43 -18.10 -8.88
CA SER A 287 -20.04 -17.11 -9.90
C SER A 287 -18.62 -17.31 -10.44
N LEU A 288 -17.77 -18.06 -9.73
CA LEU A 288 -16.44 -18.45 -10.16
C LEU A 288 -16.21 -19.93 -9.87
N ASP A 289 -15.36 -20.57 -10.68
CA ASP A 289 -14.96 -21.95 -10.44
C ASP A 289 -14.12 -22.04 -9.17
N VAL A 290 -14.63 -22.80 -8.20
CA VAL A 290 -13.99 -23.02 -6.91
C VAL A 290 -13.82 -24.51 -6.68
N TYR A 291 -12.59 -24.93 -6.43
CA TYR A 291 -12.23 -26.31 -6.20
C TYR A 291 -11.99 -26.55 -4.72
N ASP A 292 -12.69 -27.51 -4.13
CA ASP A 292 -12.40 -27.93 -2.77
C ASP A 292 -11.08 -28.72 -2.75
N LEU A 293 -10.10 -28.23 -1.97
CA LEU A 293 -8.78 -28.86 -1.83
C LEU A 293 -8.66 -29.67 -0.54
N GLY A 294 -9.74 -29.78 0.23
CA GLY A 294 -9.77 -30.53 1.47
C GLY A 294 -9.24 -29.73 2.66
N GLU A 295 -9.03 -30.48 3.74
CA GLU A 295 -8.45 -29.98 4.98
C GLU A 295 -6.92 -29.90 4.87
N VAL A 296 -6.38 -28.71 5.11
CA VAL A 296 -4.94 -28.43 4.99
C VAL A 296 -4.42 -27.97 6.35
N TYR A 297 -3.27 -28.52 6.74
CA TYR A 297 -2.53 -28.04 7.89
C TYR A 297 -1.79 -26.76 7.52
N VAL A 298 -2.08 -25.66 8.22
CA VAL A 298 -1.43 -24.37 7.99
C VAL A 298 -0.57 -24.04 9.19
N ARG A 299 0.73 -23.88 8.95
CA ARG A 299 1.75 -23.65 9.98
C ARG A 299 1.36 -22.51 10.92
N GLY A 300 1.50 -22.74 12.23
CA GLY A 300 1.20 -21.74 13.26
C GLY A 300 -0.29 -21.60 13.58
N ARG A 301 -1.10 -22.63 13.30
CA ARG A 301 -2.50 -22.75 13.71
C ARG A 301 -2.73 -24.12 14.34
N GLU A 302 -3.62 -24.18 15.31
CA GLU A 302 -4.12 -25.46 15.82
C GLU A 302 -5.14 -26.03 14.85
N GLY A 303 -4.99 -27.31 14.49
CA GLY A 303 -5.90 -28.02 13.60
C GLY A 303 -5.67 -27.79 12.10
N THR A 304 -6.58 -28.35 11.32
CA THR A 304 -6.68 -28.21 9.87
C THR A 304 -7.74 -27.18 9.51
N LEU A 305 -7.65 -26.60 8.32
CA LEU A 305 -8.73 -25.77 7.77
C LEU A 305 -9.09 -26.20 6.36
N GLN A 306 -10.37 -26.06 6.03
CA GLN A 306 -10.83 -26.24 4.65
C GLN A 306 -10.24 -25.14 3.78
N VAL A 307 -9.48 -25.54 2.76
CA VAL A 307 -8.91 -24.64 1.76
C VAL A 307 -9.52 -24.94 0.41
N PHE A 308 -9.75 -23.90 -0.36
CA PHE A 308 -10.25 -24.00 -1.73
C PHE A 308 -9.22 -23.39 -2.68
N GLY A 309 -9.28 -23.80 -3.94
CA GLY A 309 -8.44 -23.25 -5.00
C GLY A 309 -9.29 -22.64 -6.10
N MET A 310 -8.69 -21.66 -6.79
CA MET A 310 -9.14 -21.19 -8.09
C MET A 310 -8.08 -21.60 -9.13
#